data_AF-A0A3D2PZR7-F1
#
_entry.id   AF-A0A3D2PZR7-F1
#
_cell.length_a   1.000
_cell.length_b   1.000
_cell.length_c   1.000
_cell.angle_alpha   90.00
_cell.angle_beta   90.00
_cell.angle_gamma   90.00
#
_symmetry.space_group_name_H-M   'P 1'
#
loop_
_entity.id
_entity.type
_entity.pdbx_description
1 polymer ?
#
loop_
_entity_poly.entity_id
_entity_poly.type
_entity_poly.pdbx_seq_one_letter_code
_entity_poly.pdbx_strand_id
1 'polypeptide(L)'
;MTALVRIILVFFILTIWAGWKPSLLSAWAGCYPTTIQAVLPENGKVSPIAPKLPPGKVVIVVVDGISISDLQLETLPVFNKLIRQGALGLMNGNTAKNINAENAYATIGAGSRILAPNAQAGGFNGWEKVNGLLAKDSYRQRTGKMPPDKALVQLEIASIQQVNSELSYPALPGILGTVLREAGLRTAVLGNADTLTDLGRQAVTIAMDNNGLVDYGEVSTNLLALDKDFLNSLRTDYSKLLQAFDRLPPDTALFVIETGDLSRLKKEEPKA
;
A
#
# COMPACT_ATOMS: atom_id res chain seq x y z
N MET A 1 28.59 -17.99 -8.08
CA MET A 1 27.58 -18.21 -7.02
C MET A 1 26.67 -16.99 -6.98
N THR A 2 25.55 -17.03 -7.69
CA THR A 2 24.51 -15.99 -7.64
C THR A 2 23.87 -16.03 -6.25
N ALA A 3 24.02 -14.96 -5.48
CA ALA A 3 23.33 -14.81 -4.21
C ALA A 3 21.82 -14.88 -4.48
N LEU A 4 21.18 -15.95 -3.97
CA LEU A 4 19.72 -16.08 -3.96
C LEU A 4 19.17 -14.89 -3.15
N VAL A 5 18.67 -13.88 -3.86
CA VAL A 5 17.92 -12.77 -3.28
C VAL A 5 16.71 -13.37 -2.58
N ARG A 6 16.69 -13.33 -1.25
CA ARG A 6 15.55 -13.78 -0.46
C ARG A 6 14.43 -12.76 -0.64
N ILE A 7 13.40 -13.16 -1.38
CA ILE A 7 12.15 -12.43 -1.53
C ILE A 7 11.22 -12.91 -0.42
N ILE A 8 10.81 -12.01 0.46
CA ILE A 8 9.74 -12.26 1.44
C ILE A 8 8.44 -11.80 0.78
N LEU A 9 7.52 -12.74 0.54
CA LEU A 9 6.17 -12.46 0.07
C LEU A 9 5.26 -12.23 1.29
N VAL A 10 4.70 -11.03 1.42
CA VAL A 10 3.69 -10.72 2.45
C VAL A 10 2.34 -10.57 1.76
N PHE A 11 1.40 -11.43 2.10
CA PHE A 11 0.02 -11.37 1.62
C PHE A 11 -0.84 -10.66 2.66
N PHE A 12 -1.58 -9.64 2.24
CA PHE A 12 -2.63 -9.04 3.04
C PHE A 12 -3.97 -9.60 2.57
N ILE A 13 -4.69 -10.27 3.47
CA ILE A 13 -6.07 -10.70 3.27
C ILE A 13 -6.91 -9.81 4.18
N LEU A 14 -7.76 -8.97 3.59
CA LEU A 14 -8.61 -8.02 4.32
C LEU A 14 -10.06 -8.51 4.30
N THR A 15 -10.53 -9.09 5.41
CA THR A 15 -11.94 -9.44 5.60
C THR A 15 -12.63 -8.40 6.47
N ILE A 16 -13.70 -7.79 5.93
CA ILE A 16 -14.56 -6.83 6.63
C ILE A 16 -15.68 -7.61 7.33
N TRP A 17 -15.85 -7.41 8.64
CA TRP A 17 -17.05 -7.83 9.37
C TRP A 17 -17.52 -6.72 10.30
N ALA A 18 -18.79 -6.34 10.19
CA ALA A 18 -19.41 -5.30 10.99
C ALA A 18 -20.08 -5.91 12.22
N GLY A 19 -19.63 -5.49 13.41
CA GLY A 19 -20.45 -5.60 14.63
C GLY A 19 -19.70 -6.09 15.86
N TRP A 20 -19.11 -5.17 16.63
CA TRP A 20 -19.23 -5.13 18.10
C TRP A 20 -18.62 -3.84 18.67
N LYS A 21 -19.24 -3.28 19.73
CA LYS A 21 -18.71 -2.13 20.50
C LYS A 21 -18.43 -2.58 21.93
N PRO A 22 -17.21 -2.36 22.45
CA PRO A 22 -17.02 -2.16 23.88
C PRO A 22 -16.45 -0.77 24.21
N SER A 23 -16.75 -0.35 25.43
CA SER A 23 -16.67 0.98 26.02
C SER A 23 -15.26 1.44 26.43
N LEU A 24 -15.19 2.76 26.66
CA LEU A 24 -14.07 3.60 27.10
C LEU A 24 -13.21 3.03 28.23
N LEU A 25 -11.89 3.12 28.06
CA LEU A 25 -10.92 3.28 29.14
C LEU A 25 -9.99 4.46 28.84
N SER A 26 -9.70 5.19 29.90
CA SER A 26 -9.04 6.47 29.97
C SER A 26 -7.51 6.36 29.98
N ALA A 27 -6.89 7.31 29.28
CA ALA A 27 -5.78 8.15 29.76
C ALA A 27 -4.33 7.60 29.86
N TRP A 28 -3.48 8.22 29.02
CA TRP A 28 -2.09 8.67 29.26
C TRP A 28 -0.91 7.69 29.06
N ALA A 29 -0.19 7.88 27.95
CA ALA A 29 1.28 7.99 27.91
C ALA A 29 1.68 8.77 26.65
N GLY A 30 2.38 9.89 26.84
CA GLY A 30 2.74 10.82 25.78
C GLY A 30 3.82 10.31 24.82
N CYS A 31 3.72 10.81 23.60
CA CYS A 31 4.84 11.23 22.75
C CYS A 31 5.83 10.17 22.24
N TYR A 32 5.37 9.08 21.60
CA TYR A 32 6.13 8.39 20.54
C TYR A 32 5.15 7.76 19.54
N PRO A 33 5.44 7.76 18.22
CA PRO A 33 4.61 7.04 17.26
C PRO A 33 4.56 5.55 17.64
N THR A 34 3.35 5.03 17.75
CA THR A 34 3.00 3.70 18.29
C THR A 34 3.65 2.54 17.50
N THR A 35 4.22 2.82 16.33
CA THR A 35 5.04 1.86 15.56
C THR A 35 6.37 1.53 16.22
N ILE A 36 6.86 2.35 17.16
CA ILE A 36 8.05 2.03 17.98
C ILE A 36 7.66 1.38 19.32
N GLN A 37 6.39 1.47 19.75
CA GLN A 37 5.97 0.92 21.05
C GLN A 37 5.61 -0.57 21.04
N ALA A 38 5.44 -1.21 19.88
CA ALA A 38 5.02 -2.61 19.81
C ALA A 38 6.09 -3.64 20.25
N VAL A 39 7.27 -3.20 20.71
CA VAL A 39 8.27 -4.03 21.38
C VAL A 39 8.92 -3.22 22.51
N LEU A 40 8.16 -2.90 23.56
CA LEU A 40 8.73 -2.32 24.78
C LEU A 40 8.88 -3.43 25.84
N PRO A 41 10.11 -3.85 26.19
CA PRO A 41 10.34 -4.44 27.50
C PRO A 41 10.11 -3.37 28.58
N GLU A 42 9.70 -3.78 29.79
CA GLU A 42 9.29 -2.94 30.94
C GLU A 42 10.24 -1.79 31.33
N ASN A 43 11.45 -1.73 30.76
CA ASN A 43 12.55 -0.87 31.21
C ASN A 43 12.79 0.38 30.33
N GLY A 44 11.90 0.71 29.40
CA GLY A 44 11.96 1.97 28.62
C GLY A 44 13.19 2.15 27.71
N LYS A 45 14.05 1.13 27.59
CA LYS A 45 15.18 1.12 26.66
C LYS A 45 14.76 0.42 25.37
N VAL A 46 14.56 1.21 24.31
CA VAL A 46 14.40 0.67 22.95
C VAL A 46 15.74 0.07 22.53
N SER A 47 15.82 -1.26 22.57
CA SER A 47 16.89 -1.96 21.86
C SER A 47 16.43 -2.11 20.41
N PRO A 48 17.17 -1.59 19.42
CA PRO A 48 16.84 -1.86 18.02
C PRO A 48 16.73 -3.37 17.83
N ILE A 49 15.67 -3.83 17.15
CA ILE A 49 15.62 -5.21 16.68
C ILE A 49 16.73 -5.32 15.63
N ALA A 50 17.91 -5.75 16.07
CA ALA A 50 19.03 -5.97 15.18
C ALA A 50 18.63 -7.07 14.19
N PRO A 51 18.65 -6.81 12.88
CA PRO A 51 18.30 -7.82 11.91
C PRO A 51 19.31 -8.98 12.03
N LYS A 52 18.80 -10.18 12.34
CA LYS A 52 19.65 -11.39 12.40
C LYS A 52 20.16 -11.84 11.02
N LEU A 53 19.62 -11.26 9.95
CA LEU A 53 19.90 -11.63 8.56
C LEU A 53 20.23 -10.36 7.75
N PRO A 54 21.03 -10.49 6.67
CA PRO A 54 21.27 -9.37 5.76
C PRO A 54 19.95 -8.84 5.19
N PRO A 55 19.86 -7.54 4.85
CA PRO A 55 18.65 -6.94 4.29
C PRO A 55 18.15 -7.72 3.07
N GLY A 56 16.91 -8.19 3.15
CA GLY A 56 16.22 -8.86 2.05
C GLY A 56 15.33 -7.89 1.26
N LYS A 57 14.72 -8.40 0.20
CA LYS A 57 13.66 -7.68 -0.54
C LYS A 57 12.29 -8.13 -0.03
N VAL A 58 11.38 -7.19 0.16
CA VAL A 58 10.00 -7.46 0.60
C VAL A 58 9.06 -7.14 -0.55
N VAL A 59 8.26 -8.13 -0.95
CA VAL A 59 7.23 -7.97 -1.97
C VAL A 59 5.87 -8.14 -1.30
N ILE A 60 5.09 -7.07 -1.31
CA ILE A 60 3.70 -7.03 -0.87
C ILE A 60 2.85 -7.22 -2.12
N VAL A 61 2.09 -8.30 -2.18
CA VAL A 61 1.06 -8.49 -3.21
C VAL A 61 -0.29 -8.23 -2.58
N VAL A 62 -0.96 -7.19 -3.07
CA VAL A 62 -2.28 -6.80 -2.60
C VAL A 62 -3.32 -7.42 -3.51
N VAL A 63 -4.19 -8.22 -2.91
CA VAL A 63 -5.33 -8.86 -3.57
C VAL A 63 -6.58 -8.41 -2.81
N ASP A 64 -6.96 -7.15 -3.00
CA ASP A 64 -8.15 -6.61 -2.36
C ASP A 64 -9.43 -7.24 -2.93
N GLY A 65 -10.44 -7.36 -2.08
CA GLY A 65 -11.68 -8.05 -2.42
C GLY A 65 -11.68 -9.56 -2.18
N ILE A 66 -10.59 -10.18 -1.72
CA ILE A 66 -10.61 -11.60 -1.33
C ILE A 66 -11.11 -11.79 0.10
N SER A 67 -12.01 -12.76 0.31
CA SER A 67 -12.44 -13.20 1.63
C SER A 67 -11.78 -14.53 2.03
N ILE A 68 -11.83 -14.87 3.32
CA ILE A 68 -11.33 -16.17 3.80
C ILE A 68 -12.07 -17.33 3.13
N SER A 69 -13.37 -17.17 2.85
CA SER A 69 -14.20 -18.17 2.17
C SER A 69 -13.77 -18.43 0.73
N ASP A 70 -13.11 -17.45 0.09
CA ASP A 70 -12.59 -17.58 -1.27
C ASP A 70 -11.27 -18.39 -1.31
N LEU A 71 -10.60 -18.57 -0.16
CA LEU A 71 -9.35 -19.32 -0.04
C LEU A 71 -9.58 -20.84 0.00
N GLN A 72 -10.20 -21.37 -1.06
CA GLN A 72 -10.37 -22.80 -1.25
C GLN A 72 -9.04 -23.43 -1.69
N LEU A 73 -8.23 -23.87 -0.72
CA LEU A 73 -6.84 -24.30 -0.95
C LEU A 73 -6.69 -25.49 -1.91
N GLU A 74 -7.74 -26.28 -2.11
CA GLU A 74 -7.78 -27.40 -3.07
C GLU A 74 -7.80 -26.92 -4.52
N THR A 75 -8.46 -25.79 -4.79
CA THR A 75 -8.56 -25.17 -6.13
C THR A 75 -7.49 -24.10 -6.36
N LEU A 76 -6.78 -23.69 -5.31
CA LEU A 76 -5.74 -22.66 -5.32
C LEU A 76 -4.35 -23.22 -4.93
N PRO A 77 -3.70 -24.01 -5.81
CA PRO A 77 -2.46 -24.73 -5.47
C PRO A 77 -1.30 -23.80 -5.11
N VAL A 78 -1.24 -22.61 -5.71
CA VAL A 78 -0.20 -21.61 -5.39
C VAL A 78 -0.39 -21.05 -3.98
N PHE A 79 -1.61 -20.66 -3.60
CA PHE A 79 -1.90 -20.20 -2.24
C PHE A 79 -1.66 -21.30 -1.20
N ASN A 80 -2.08 -22.53 -1.48
CA ASN A 80 -1.83 -23.68 -0.61
C ASN A 80 -0.32 -23.89 -0.36
N LYS A 81 0.50 -23.82 -1.42
CA LYS A 81 1.96 -23.91 -1.30
C LYS A 81 2.53 -22.77 -0.44
N LEU A 82 2.11 -21.53 -0.69
CA LEU A 82 2.59 -20.35 0.04
C LEU A 82 2.23 -20.40 1.52
N ILE A 83 0.99 -20.79 1.85
CA ILE A 83 0.51 -20.93 3.23
C ILE A 83 1.28 -22.04 3.95
N ARG A 84 1.52 -23.20 3.29
CA ARG A 84 2.28 -24.32 3.88
C ARG A 84 3.75 -24.02 4.11
N GLN A 85 4.35 -23.16 3.30
CA GLN A 85 5.78 -22.79 3.38
C GLN A 85 6.02 -21.49 4.16
N GLY A 86 4.95 -20.76 4.47
CA GLY A 86 5.00 -19.46 5.13
C GLY A 86 4.16 -19.43 6.40
N ALA A 87 3.51 -18.29 6.61
CA ALA A 87 2.59 -18.08 7.72
C ALA A 87 1.30 -17.44 7.21
N LEU A 88 0.19 -17.74 7.88
CA LEU A 88 -1.10 -17.12 7.66
C LEU A 88 -1.52 -16.40 8.95
N GLY A 89 -1.89 -15.14 8.83
CA GLY A 89 -2.39 -14.34 9.94
C GLY A 89 -3.58 -13.51 9.50
N LEU A 90 -4.59 -13.44 10.34
CA LEU A 90 -5.69 -12.49 10.17
C LEU A 90 -5.34 -11.21 10.90
N MET A 91 -5.57 -10.07 10.25
CA MET A 91 -5.29 -8.76 10.80
C MET A 91 -6.59 -8.01 11.06
N ASN A 92 -6.65 -7.28 12.18
CA ASN A 92 -7.70 -6.30 12.40
C ASN A 92 -7.29 -4.98 11.73
N GLY A 93 -7.82 -4.72 10.54
CA GLY A 93 -7.53 -3.53 9.71
C GLY A 93 -8.31 -2.29 10.10
N ASN A 94 -8.47 -1.99 11.40
CA ASN A 94 -9.17 -0.79 11.83
C ASN A 94 -8.47 0.47 11.33
N THR A 95 -9.26 1.40 10.81
CA THR A 95 -8.83 2.70 10.25
C THR A 95 -9.16 3.84 11.20
N ALA A 96 -8.71 5.07 10.91
CA ALA A 96 -9.01 6.20 11.79
C ALA A 96 -10.51 6.56 11.81
N LYS A 97 -11.19 6.38 10.67
CA LYS A 97 -12.65 6.51 10.52
C LYS A 97 -13.21 5.30 9.76
N ASN A 98 -13.84 5.54 8.60
CA ASN A 98 -14.47 4.51 7.78
C ASN A 98 -13.48 3.44 7.33
N ILE A 99 -13.88 2.18 7.41
CA ILE A 99 -13.11 1.06 6.90
C ILE A 99 -13.35 0.99 5.38
N ASN A 100 -12.40 1.51 4.61
CA ASN A 100 -12.38 1.47 3.15
C ASN A 100 -10.95 1.22 2.65
N ALA A 101 -10.79 0.88 1.37
CA ALA A 101 -9.49 0.56 0.79
C ALA A 101 -8.49 1.72 0.95
N GLU A 102 -8.91 2.96 0.71
CA GLU A 102 -8.07 4.16 0.84
C GLU A 102 -7.40 4.25 2.22
N ASN A 103 -8.21 4.17 3.28
CA ASN A 103 -7.74 4.27 4.65
C ASN A 103 -6.95 3.03 5.08
N ALA A 104 -7.36 1.84 4.64
CA ALA A 104 -6.70 0.59 5.00
C ALA A 104 -5.27 0.53 4.44
N TYR A 105 -5.09 0.94 3.19
CA TYR A 105 -3.79 0.93 2.52
C TYR A 105 -2.82 1.93 3.16
N ALA A 106 -3.30 3.14 3.44
CA ALA A 106 -2.49 4.12 4.13
C ALA A 106 -2.16 3.70 5.58
N THR A 107 -3.08 2.97 6.24
CA THR A 107 -2.85 2.38 7.57
C THR A 107 -1.74 1.33 7.53
N ILE A 108 -1.66 0.50 6.48
CA ILE A 108 -0.56 -0.44 6.28
C ILE A 108 0.78 0.30 6.15
N GLY A 109 0.84 1.34 5.30
CA GLY A 109 2.06 2.14 5.09
C GLY A 109 2.47 3.00 6.30
N ALA A 110 1.54 3.30 7.20
CA ALA A 110 1.81 4.07 8.41
C ALA A 110 2.11 3.20 9.65
N GLY A 111 1.66 1.94 9.67
CA GLY A 111 1.65 1.11 10.88
C GLY A 111 0.77 1.67 12.02
N SER A 112 -0.07 2.66 11.73
CA SER A 112 -1.02 3.30 12.62
C SER A 112 -2.30 3.60 11.86
N ARG A 113 -3.42 3.79 12.55
CA ARG A 113 -4.71 4.12 11.92
C ARG A 113 -4.60 5.44 11.15
N ILE A 114 -4.88 5.41 9.84
CA ILE A 114 -4.85 6.59 8.97
C ILE A 114 -6.23 6.89 8.40
N LEU A 115 -6.50 8.18 8.18
CA LEU A 115 -7.55 8.69 7.28
C LEU A 115 -6.88 9.21 6.00
N ALA A 116 -7.20 8.64 4.84
CA ALA A 116 -6.58 8.97 3.56
C ALA A 116 -7.64 9.38 2.53
N PRO A 117 -8.27 10.56 2.70
CA PRO A 117 -9.35 10.98 1.81
C PRO A 117 -8.86 11.09 0.37
N ASN A 118 -9.65 10.57 -0.57
CA ASN A 118 -9.39 10.59 -2.02
C ASN A 118 -8.08 9.92 -2.45
N ALA A 119 -7.44 9.12 -1.58
CA ALA A 119 -6.18 8.46 -1.90
C ALA A 119 -6.30 7.52 -3.10
N GLN A 120 -7.48 6.98 -3.40
CA GLN A 120 -7.72 6.15 -4.59
C GLN A 120 -7.48 6.91 -5.88
N ALA A 121 -7.74 8.22 -5.89
CA ALA A 121 -7.67 9.07 -7.09
C ALA A 121 -6.47 10.01 -7.08
N GLY A 122 -5.53 9.82 -6.14
CA GLY A 122 -4.41 10.73 -5.94
C GLY A 122 -3.03 10.19 -6.34
N GLY A 123 -2.89 8.87 -6.58
CA GLY A 123 -1.62 8.25 -6.98
C GLY A 123 -1.35 8.34 -8.48
N PHE A 124 -0.21 8.88 -8.91
CA PHE A 124 0.13 8.99 -10.34
C PHE A 124 1.62 8.81 -10.60
N ASN A 125 1.98 8.30 -11.77
CA ASN A 125 3.30 8.52 -12.33
C ASN A 125 3.49 10.02 -12.61
N GLY A 126 4.67 10.57 -12.29
CA GLY A 126 4.91 12.01 -12.46
C GLY A 126 4.73 12.55 -13.90
N TRP A 127 4.80 11.69 -14.91
CA TRP A 127 4.60 12.03 -16.33
C TRP A 127 3.14 11.93 -16.81
N GLU A 128 2.24 11.36 -16.02
CA GLU A 128 0.82 11.29 -16.38
C GLU A 128 0.20 12.69 -16.40
N LYS A 129 -0.76 12.91 -17.31
CA LYS A 129 -1.51 14.16 -17.37
C LYS A 129 -2.77 14.07 -16.51
N VAL A 130 -2.92 14.99 -15.57
CA VAL A 130 -4.10 15.17 -14.73
C VAL A 130 -4.62 16.59 -14.95
N ASN A 131 -5.86 16.73 -15.43
CA ASN A 131 -6.47 18.03 -15.76
C ASN A 131 -5.60 18.90 -16.70
N GLY A 132 -4.90 18.28 -17.65
CA GLY A 132 -4.06 18.96 -18.63
C GLY A 132 -2.63 19.29 -18.18
N LEU A 133 -2.28 19.06 -16.91
CA LEU A 133 -0.93 19.26 -16.36
C LEU A 133 -0.24 17.92 -16.08
N LEU A 134 1.09 17.87 -16.10
CA LEU A 134 1.79 16.69 -15.61
C LEU A 134 1.58 16.55 -14.10
N ALA A 135 1.37 15.33 -13.61
CA ALA A 135 1.14 15.07 -12.20
C ALA A 135 2.28 15.61 -11.32
N LYS A 136 3.54 15.56 -11.78
CA LYS A 136 4.68 16.17 -11.09
C LYS A 136 4.57 17.69 -10.93
N ASP A 137 3.97 18.37 -11.91
CA ASP A 137 3.79 19.82 -11.89
C ASP A 137 2.65 20.19 -10.93
N SER A 138 1.54 19.45 -10.96
CA SER A 138 0.46 19.57 -9.97
C SER A 138 0.96 19.30 -8.55
N TYR A 139 1.77 18.26 -8.36
CA TYR A 139 2.41 17.97 -7.08
C TYR A 139 3.28 19.15 -6.61
N ARG A 140 4.11 19.71 -7.49
CA ARG A 140 4.95 20.87 -7.18
C ARG A 140 4.12 22.11 -6.81
N GLN A 141 3.02 22.35 -7.51
CA GLN A 141 2.12 23.47 -7.18
C GLN A 141 1.48 23.29 -5.80
N ARG A 142 1.09 22.07 -5.43
CA ARG A 142 0.42 21.77 -4.15
C ARG A 142 1.38 21.73 -2.95
N THR A 143 2.62 21.29 -3.16
CA THR A 143 3.58 21.00 -2.08
C THR A 143 4.79 21.94 -2.03
N GLY A 144 5.06 22.69 -3.11
CA GLY A 144 6.29 23.45 -3.29
C GLY A 144 7.53 22.62 -3.60
N LYS A 145 7.43 21.28 -3.67
CA LYS A 145 8.56 20.37 -3.84
C LYS A 145 8.60 19.80 -5.25
N MET A 146 9.80 19.68 -5.82
CA MET A 146 9.99 18.98 -7.09
C MET A 146 10.15 17.48 -6.80
N PRO A 147 9.29 16.59 -7.33
CA PRO A 147 9.48 15.16 -7.16
C PRO A 147 10.68 14.69 -8.01
N PRO A 148 11.43 13.66 -7.57
CA PRO A 148 12.47 13.05 -8.39
C PRO A 148 11.94 12.54 -9.73
N ASP A 149 12.82 12.45 -10.72
CA ASP A 149 12.47 11.86 -12.00
C ASP A 149 12.00 10.42 -11.83
N LYS A 150 10.92 10.06 -12.53
CA LYS A 150 10.24 8.74 -12.51
C LYS A 150 9.51 8.38 -11.21
N ALA A 151 9.54 9.24 -10.18
CA ALA A 151 8.79 9.01 -8.96
C ALA A 151 7.28 8.98 -9.23
N LEU A 152 6.56 8.19 -8.42
CA LEU A 152 5.12 8.36 -8.28
C LEU A 152 4.85 9.47 -7.27
N VAL A 153 3.74 10.17 -7.47
CA VAL A 153 3.25 11.23 -6.61
C VAL A 153 1.87 10.88 -6.06
N GLN A 154 1.66 11.17 -4.78
CA GLN A 154 0.34 11.19 -4.14
C GLN A 154 -0.12 12.65 -4.05
N LEU A 155 -0.98 13.06 -4.97
CA LEU A 155 -1.45 14.45 -5.10
C LEU A 155 -2.28 14.92 -3.91
N GLU A 156 -2.84 14.00 -3.12
CA GLU A 156 -3.64 14.30 -1.93
C GLU A 156 -2.80 14.35 -0.64
N ILE A 157 -1.47 14.25 -0.72
CA ILE A 157 -0.60 14.14 0.47
C ILE A 157 -0.83 15.25 1.49
N ALA A 158 -1.00 16.50 1.07
CA ALA A 158 -1.21 17.63 1.99
C ALA A 158 -2.52 17.49 2.77
N SER A 159 -3.60 17.07 2.09
CA SER A 159 -4.89 16.80 2.73
C SER A 159 -4.80 15.62 3.69
N ILE A 160 -4.15 14.53 3.27
CA ILE A 160 -3.90 13.35 4.11
C ILE A 160 -3.13 13.76 5.37
N GLN A 161 -2.05 14.53 5.26
CA GLN A 161 -1.30 15.02 6.42
C GLN A 161 -2.16 15.88 7.34
N GLN A 162 -2.90 16.84 6.78
CA GLN A 162 -3.75 17.74 7.56
C GLN A 162 -4.76 16.97 8.41
N VAL A 163 -5.56 16.09 7.79
CA VAL A 163 -6.61 15.38 8.52
C VAL A 163 -6.09 14.42 9.58
N ASN A 164 -4.87 13.88 9.41
CA ASN A 164 -4.26 13.01 10.42
C ASN A 164 -3.56 13.80 11.54
N SER A 165 -3.16 15.05 11.29
CA SER A 165 -2.60 15.93 12.33
C SER A 165 -3.65 16.35 13.38
N GLU A 166 -4.93 16.30 13.01
CA GLU A 166 -6.07 16.62 13.87
C GLU A 166 -6.53 15.42 14.73
N LEU A 167 -5.92 14.24 14.56
CA LEU A 167 -6.25 13.05 15.34
C LEU A 167 -5.70 13.17 16.77
N SER A 168 -6.37 12.51 17.72
CA SER A 168 -5.98 12.51 19.14
C SER A 168 -4.75 11.65 19.45
N TYR A 169 -4.12 11.07 18.43
CA TYR A 169 -2.95 10.20 18.55
C TYR A 169 -1.95 10.49 17.41
N PRO A 170 -0.65 10.18 17.60
CA PRO A 170 0.33 10.33 16.54
C PRO A 170 -0.01 9.45 15.34
N ALA A 171 -0.21 10.07 14.19
CA ALA A 171 -0.47 9.41 12.92
C ALA A 171 0.47 10.01 11.87
N LEU A 172 1.38 9.19 11.34
CA LEU A 172 2.41 9.62 10.39
C LEU A 172 2.22 8.91 9.05
N PRO A 173 1.40 9.46 8.13
CA PRO A 173 1.26 8.93 6.79
C PRO A 173 2.63 8.77 6.10
N GLY A 174 2.87 7.62 5.48
CA GLY A 174 4.09 7.34 4.72
C GLY A 174 5.35 7.09 5.58
N ILE A 175 5.22 6.77 6.87
CA ILE A 175 6.40 6.54 7.72
C ILE A 175 7.22 5.33 7.25
N LEU A 176 6.60 4.27 6.72
CA LEU A 176 7.32 3.11 6.19
C LEU A 176 8.27 3.52 5.05
N GLY A 177 7.77 4.24 4.05
CA GLY A 177 8.58 4.72 2.94
C GLY A 177 9.66 5.72 3.39
N THR A 178 9.35 6.55 4.40
CA THR A 178 10.30 7.52 4.97
C THR A 178 11.49 6.82 5.61
N VAL A 179 11.25 5.84 6.50
CA VAL A 179 12.30 5.10 7.20
C VAL A 179 13.16 4.30 6.23
N LEU A 180 12.56 3.69 5.20
CA LEU A 180 13.31 2.98 4.16
C LEU A 180 14.23 3.93 3.40
N ARG A 181 13.72 5.10 2.99
CA ARG A 181 14.48 6.11 2.28
C ARG A 181 15.65 6.66 3.10
N GLU A 182 15.42 6.93 4.38
CA GLU A 182 16.46 7.38 5.33
C GLU A 182 17.55 6.32 5.53
N ALA A 183 17.20 5.03 5.44
CA ALA A 183 18.14 3.92 5.44
C ALA A 183 18.84 3.69 4.09
N GLY A 184 18.61 4.55 3.09
CA GLY A 184 19.18 4.43 1.74
C GLY A 184 18.51 3.37 0.86
N LEU A 185 17.33 2.86 1.26
CA LEU A 185 16.55 1.87 0.52
C LEU A 185 15.45 2.55 -0.30
N ARG A 186 15.06 1.94 -1.42
CA ARG A 186 14.03 2.48 -2.33
C ARG A 186 12.73 1.69 -2.30
N THR A 187 11.63 2.37 -2.57
CA THR A 187 10.30 1.76 -2.66
C THR A 187 9.74 1.80 -4.07
N ALA A 188 8.92 0.80 -4.42
CA ALA A 188 8.24 0.73 -5.70
C ALA A 188 6.78 0.29 -5.58
N VAL A 189 5.93 0.82 -6.47
CA VAL A 189 4.52 0.39 -6.60
C VAL A 189 4.23 0.07 -8.06
N LEU A 190 3.62 -1.08 -8.31
CA LEU A 190 3.19 -1.53 -9.63
C LEU A 190 1.72 -1.92 -9.59
N GLY A 191 0.98 -1.51 -10.62
CA GLY A 191 -0.43 -1.86 -10.80
C GLY A 191 -1.38 -0.84 -10.17
N ASN A 192 -2.67 -1.07 -10.41
CA ASN A 192 -3.77 -0.26 -9.92
C ASN A 192 -5.05 -1.10 -9.92
N ALA A 193 -6.13 -0.52 -9.40
CA ALA A 193 -7.50 -0.99 -9.45
C ALA A 193 -8.42 0.01 -10.21
N ASP A 194 -7.86 0.72 -11.19
CA ASP A 194 -8.61 1.64 -12.06
C ASP A 194 -9.71 0.85 -12.80
N THR A 195 -10.91 1.42 -12.88
CA THR A 195 -11.99 0.96 -13.77
C THR A 195 -12.02 1.81 -15.03
N LEU A 196 -13.02 1.60 -15.90
CA LEU A 196 -13.23 2.47 -17.07
C LEU A 196 -13.64 3.89 -16.69
N THR A 197 -14.17 4.09 -15.48
CA THR A 197 -14.77 5.36 -15.02
C THR A 197 -14.04 5.98 -13.84
N ASP A 198 -13.36 5.17 -13.02
CA ASP A 198 -12.83 5.59 -11.73
C ASP A 198 -11.38 5.13 -11.55
N LEU A 199 -10.62 5.90 -10.78
CA LEU A 199 -9.27 5.53 -10.37
C LEU A 199 -9.28 4.63 -9.13
N GLY A 200 -8.24 3.79 -9.01
CA GLY A 200 -8.02 2.88 -7.89
C GLY A 200 -6.53 2.74 -7.58
N ARG A 201 -5.89 3.82 -7.14
CA ARG A 201 -4.43 3.95 -7.01
C ARG A 201 -3.96 4.13 -5.57
N GLN A 202 -4.78 3.75 -4.60
CA GLN A 202 -4.48 3.82 -3.17
C GLN A 202 -3.23 2.98 -2.77
N ALA A 203 -2.81 2.01 -3.59
CA ALA A 203 -1.55 1.26 -3.46
C ALA A 203 -0.32 2.14 -3.23
N VAL A 204 -0.32 3.36 -3.80
CA VAL A 204 0.74 4.35 -3.59
C VAL A 204 0.92 4.69 -2.10
N THR A 205 -0.16 4.70 -1.32
CA THR A 205 -0.10 5.07 0.10
C THR A 205 0.58 4.03 1.00
N ILE A 206 0.73 2.79 0.54
CA ILE A 206 1.47 1.75 1.29
C ILE A 206 2.97 2.06 1.31
N ALA A 207 3.52 2.50 0.17
CA ALA A 207 4.96 2.62 -0.05
C ALA A 207 5.49 4.06 -0.12
N MET A 208 4.59 5.05 -0.15
CA MET A 208 5.00 6.45 -0.20
C MET A 208 5.76 6.87 1.07
N ASP A 209 6.68 7.82 0.93
CA ASP A 209 7.25 8.54 2.05
C ASP A 209 6.25 9.59 2.60
N ASN A 210 6.65 10.31 3.64
CA ASN A 210 5.84 11.37 4.23
C ASN A 210 5.60 12.56 3.30
N ASN A 211 6.31 12.68 2.17
CA ASN A 211 6.07 13.67 1.14
C ASN A 211 5.12 13.14 0.05
N GLY A 212 4.61 11.92 0.19
CA GLY A 212 3.72 11.32 -0.81
C GLY A 212 4.48 10.84 -2.04
N LEU A 213 5.76 10.50 -1.92
CA LEU A 213 6.60 10.06 -3.04
C LEU A 213 6.95 8.58 -2.92
N VAL A 214 6.86 7.87 -4.05
CA VAL A 214 7.41 6.51 -4.23
C VAL A 214 8.52 6.59 -5.27
N ASP A 215 9.67 5.97 -5.02
CA ASP A 215 10.85 6.16 -5.89
C ASP A 215 10.64 5.65 -7.31
N TYR A 216 10.01 4.48 -7.46
CA TYR A 216 9.80 3.83 -8.75
C TYR A 216 8.38 3.29 -8.89
N GLY A 217 7.91 3.13 -10.12
CA GLY A 217 6.67 2.42 -10.34
C GLY A 217 5.96 2.71 -11.65
N GLU A 218 4.83 2.07 -11.80
CA GLU A 218 3.90 2.22 -12.91
C GLU A 218 2.51 1.89 -12.37
N VAL A 219 1.67 2.92 -12.27
CA VAL A 219 0.29 2.83 -11.76
C VAL A 219 -0.72 3.28 -12.81
N SER A 220 -0.26 3.62 -14.02
CA SER A 220 -1.15 4.02 -15.11
C SER A 220 -1.87 2.83 -15.75
N THR A 221 -2.77 3.14 -16.67
CA THR A 221 -3.49 2.15 -17.48
C THR A 221 -2.58 1.33 -18.41
N ASN A 222 -1.28 1.65 -18.51
CA ASN A 222 -0.31 0.87 -19.29
C ASN A 222 -0.22 -0.59 -18.85
N LEU A 223 -0.46 -0.88 -17.57
CA LEU A 223 -0.45 -2.24 -17.01
C LEU A 223 -1.79 -2.94 -17.12
N LEU A 224 -2.74 -2.38 -17.87
CA LEU A 224 -4.05 -2.97 -18.09
C LEU A 224 -4.17 -3.52 -19.51
N ALA A 225 -5.02 -4.53 -19.65
CA ALA A 225 -5.44 -5.10 -20.92
C ALA A 225 -6.96 -5.04 -21.02
N LEU A 226 -7.44 -4.60 -22.19
CA LEU A 226 -8.84 -4.77 -22.55
C LEU A 226 -9.07 -6.23 -22.91
N ASP A 227 -10.02 -6.87 -22.23
CA ASP A 227 -10.36 -8.28 -22.42
C ASP A 227 -11.87 -8.46 -22.38
N LYS A 228 -12.50 -8.57 -23.55
CA LYS A 228 -13.96 -8.65 -23.68
C LYS A 228 -14.58 -9.86 -23.00
N ASP A 229 -13.79 -10.91 -22.78
CA ASP A 229 -14.23 -12.14 -22.12
C ASP A 229 -14.07 -12.06 -20.60
N PHE A 230 -13.39 -11.01 -20.10
CA PHE A 230 -13.33 -10.67 -18.69
C PHE A 230 -14.53 -9.79 -18.31
N LEU A 231 -15.18 -10.10 -17.19
CA LEU A 231 -16.26 -9.26 -16.65
C LEU A 231 -15.71 -7.85 -16.43
N ASN A 232 -16.37 -6.83 -17.01
CA ASN A 232 -15.98 -5.40 -17.11
C ASN A 232 -14.95 -5.02 -18.20
N SER A 233 -14.54 -5.97 -19.03
CA SER A 233 -13.62 -5.74 -20.15
C SER A 233 -12.23 -5.23 -19.80
N LEU A 234 -11.84 -5.15 -18.51
CA LEU A 234 -10.57 -4.58 -18.07
C LEU A 234 -9.92 -5.44 -16.99
N ARG A 235 -8.73 -5.97 -17.30
CA ARG A 235 -7.94 -6.77 -16.35
C ARG A 235 -6.50 -6.31 -16.30
N THR A 236 -5.79 -6.73 -15.26
CA THR A 236 -4.35 -6.54 -15.16
C THR A 236 -3.61 -7.34 -16.23
N ASP A 237 -2.71 -6.67 -16.95
CA ASP A 237 -1.77 -7.28 -17.87
C ASP A 237 -0.55 -7.78 -17.07
N TYR A 238 -0.68 -8.99 -16.54
CA TYR A 238 0.37 -9.62 -15.72
C TYR A 238 1.71 -9.76 -16.45
N SER A 239 1.71 -9.87 -17.78
CA SER A 239 2.94 -9.91 -18.57
C SER A 239 3.67 -8.57 -18.53
N LYS A 240 2.96 -7.46 -18.73
CA LYS A 240 3.54 -6.12 -18.59
C LYS A 240 3.92 -5.80 -17.15
N LEU A 241 3.12 -6.23 -16.19
CA LEU A 241 3.42 -6.05 -14.76
C LEU A 241 4.73 -6.74 -14.38
N LEU A 242 4.92 -8.00 -14.79
CA LEU A 242 6.17 -8.72 -14.55
C LEU A 242 7.36 -8.06 -15.27
N GLN A 243 7.19 -7.60 -16.51
CA GLN A 243 8.23 -6.83 -17.21
C GLN A 243 8.58 -5.52 -16.49
N ALA A 244 7.58 -4.83 -15.91
CA ALA A 244 7.82 -3.63 -15.12
C ALA A 244 8.57 -3.97 -13.82
N PHE A 245 8.23 -5.08 -13.16
CA PHE A 245 8.93 -5.59 -11.98
C PHE A 245 10.40 -5.93 -12.27
N ASP A 246 10.68 -6.63 -13.36
CA ASP A 246 12.04 -7.02 -13.76
C ASP A 246 12.94 -5.81 -14.10
N ARG A 247 12.34 -4.68 -14.49
CA ARG A 247 13.04 -3.43 -14.79
C ARG A 247 13.32 -2.57 -13.56
N LEU A 248 12.82 -2.96 -12.38
CA LEU A 248 13.03 -2.18 -11.16
C LEU A 248 14.51 -2.20 -10.75
N PRO A 249 15.05 -1.04 -10.31
CA PRO A 249 16.45 -0.95 -9.89
C PRO A 249 16.84 -1.91 -8.76
N PRO A 250 18.10 -2.42 -8.73
CA PRO A 250 18.56 -3.36 -7.72
C PRO A 250 18.44 -2.87 -6.26
N ASP A 251 18.51 -1.56 -6.02
CA ASP A 251 18.37 -0.88 -4.72
C ASP A 251 16.92 -0.76 -4.23
N THR A 252 15.95 -1.24 -5.00
CA THR A 252 14.55 -1.38 -4.56
C THR A 252 14.44 -2.47 -3.48
N ALA A 253 13.98 -2.09 -2.29
CA ALA A 253 13.86 -2.98 -1.14
C ALA A 253 12.42 -3.36 -0.82
N LEU A 254 11.46 -2.46 -1.05
CA LEU A 254 10.04 -2.69 -0.87
C LEU A 254 9.32 -2.57 -2.21
N PHE A 255 8.54 -3.60 -2.54
CA PHE A 255 7.73 -3.66 -3.75
C PHE A 255 6.28 -3.85 -3.32
N VAL A 256 5.38 -3.00 -3.81
CA VAL A 256 3.94 -3.15 -3.63
C VAL A 256 3.33 -3.44 -5.00
N ILE A 257 2.65 -4.56 -5.12
CA ILE A 257 1.98 -5.00 -6.34
C ILE A 257 0.49 -5.00 -6.10
N GLU A 258 -0.24 -4.12 -6.78
CA GLU A 258 -1.69 -4.07 -6.80
C GLU A 258 -2.22 -4.89 -7.97
N THR A 259 -2.97 -5.97 -7.68
CA THR A 259 -3.54 -6.81 -8.73
C THR A 259 -4.83 -6.23 -9.29
N GLY A 260 -5.64 -5.55 -8.48
CA GLY A 260 -6.84 -4.81 -8.87
C GLY A 260 -8.00 -5.59 -9.48
N ASP A 261 -7.80 -6.83 -9.96
CA ASP A 261 -8.82 -7.57 -10.71
C ASP A 261 -10.09 -7.82 -9.87
N LEU A 262 -9.95 -8.31 -8.65
CA LEU A 262 -11.08 -8.53 -7.74
C LEU A 262 -11.75 -7.21 -7.30
N SER A 263 -10.97 -6.15 -7.06
CA SER A 263 -11.52 -4.83 -6.73
C SER A 263 -12.36 -4.26 -7.88
N ARG A 264 -11.94 -4.46 -9.14
CA ARG A 264 -12.72 -4.07 -10.32
C ARG A 264 -14.00 -4.90 -10.44
N LEU A 265 -13.94 -6.21 -10.18
CA LEU A 265 -15.12 -7.09 -10.19
C LEU A 265 -16.16 -6.66 -9.15
N LYS A 266 -15.72 -6.38 -7.91
CA LYS A 266 -16.62 -5.97 -6.82
C LYS A 266 -17.33 -4.64 -7.05
N LYS A 267 -16.71 -3.69 -7.75
CA LYS A 267 -17.34 -2.39 -8.04
C LYS A 267 -18.60 -2.52 -8.93
N GLU A 268 -18.71 -3.64 -9.66
CA GLU A 268 -19.85 -3.94 -10.54
C GLU A 268 -20.92 -4.80 -9.86
N GLU A 269 -20.69 -5.30 -8.64
CA GLU A 269 -21.73 -6.00 -7.90
C GLU A 269 -22.86 -4.99 -7.56
N PRO A 270 -24.13 -5.33 -7.83
CA PRO A 270 -25.25 -4.48 -7.45
C PRO A 270 -25.14 -4.18 -5.95
N LYS A 271 -25.18 -2.90 -5.58
CA LYS A 271 -25.27 -2.52 -4.17
C LYS A 271 -26.62 -3.04 -3.65
N ALA A 272 -26.56 -4.07 -2.81
CA ALA A 272 -27.72 -4.64 -2.14
C ALA A 272 -28.39 -3.63 -1.20
#